data_AF-A0A8R7PNV4-F1
#
_entry.id   AF-A0A8R7PNV4-F1
#
_cell.length_a   1.000
_cell.length_b   1.000
_cell.length_c   1.000
_cell.angle_alpha   90.00
_cell.angle_beta   90.00
_cell.angle_gamma   90.00
#
_symmetry.space_group_name_H-M   'P 1'
#
loop_
_entity.id
_entity.type
_entity.pdbx_description
1 polymer ?
#
loop_
_entity_poly.entity_id
_entity_poly.type
_entity_poly.pdbx_seq_one_letter_code
_entity_poly.pdbx_strand_id
1 'polypeptide(L)'
;MDVGSNERQFVGRVDYRGGPVPGWVHSFPVTENYVVVPEMPLRYCVANLLRTEPTPLYKFQWYPDSGSYMHAMCKASGNIVASVEVPPFMTFHFINAYEEKDEEGRVTAIIADCCEHNANTSILDNLRLHNLRSFTGEDVLIDSRVGRFRIPLDGSPFGELEAALDPEEHGRGMDMCSINPARLGKEYRYTYACGAHRPCNFPNTLTKIDLVEKTAMNWYEEGAVPSEPYFVPRPGAVEEDDGVAISMVSAKDGSGYALVLDAKTFKEIARTNFPYGLPYGLHCCWVPRDNK
;
A
#
# COMPACT_ATOMS: atom_id res chain seq x y z
N MET A 1 16.67 21.56 -4.75
CA MET A 1 15.44 22.38 -4.64
C MET A 1 15.18 22.61 -3.17
N ASP A 2 14.81 23.83 -2.81
CA ASP A 2 14.41 24.12 -1.44
C ASP A 2 13.10 23.39 -1.11
N VAL A 3 13.00 22.90 0.12
CA VAL A 3 11.77 22.28 0.63
C VAL A 3 10.63 23.30 0.51
N GLY A 4 9.53 22.90 -0.13
CA GLY A 4 8.36 23.76 -0.35
C GLY A 4 8.31 24.47 -1.71
N SER A 5 9.23 24.20 -2.63
CA SER A 5 9.10 24.66 -4.03
C SER A 5 7.93 23.97 -4.74
N ASN A 6 7.17 24.74 -5.53
CA ASN A 6 6.13 24.24 -6.43
C ASN A 6 6.67 23.92 -7.85
N GLU A 7 7.99 24.05 -8.06
CA GLU A 7 8.63 23.70 -9.32
C GLU A 7 8.74 22.18 -9.47
N ARG A 8 8.36 21.65 -10.64
CA ARG A 8 8.49 20.23 -10.97
C ARG A 8 9.60 20.08 -12.00
N GLN A 9 10.61 19.28 -11.68
CA GLN A 9 11.70 18.96 -12.59
C GLN A 9 11.57 17.52 -13.07
N PHE A 10 11.76 17.32 -14.37
CA PHE A 10 11.79 15.99 -14.96
C PHE A 10 13.06 15.27 -14.51
N VAL A 11 12.91 14.14 -13.82
CA VAL A 11 14.04 13.31 -13.34
C VAL A 11 14.40 12.24 -14.36
N GLY A 12 13.40 11.53 -14.89
CA GLY A 12 13.62 10.42 -15.80
C GLY A 12 12.30 9.81 -16.27
N ARG A 13 12.42 8.81 -17.13
CA ARG A 13 11.28 8.09 -17.73
C ARG A 13 11.64 6.62 -17.80
N VAL A 14 10.68 5.74 -17.48
CA VAL A 14 10.76 4.33 -17.88
C VAL A 14 9.76 4.07 -18.98
N ASP A 15 10.23 3.41 -20.03
CA ASP A 15 9.37 2.92 -21.09
C ASP A 15 8.80 1.57 -20.67
N TYR A 16 7.49 1.42 -20.84
CA TYR A 16 6.77 0.20 -20.48
C TYR A 16 7.22 -0.98 -21.34
N ARG A 17 7.16 -2.18 -20.76
CA ARG A 17 7.51 -3.44 -21.40
C ARG A 17 6.28 -4.29 -21.69
N GLY A 18 6.21 -4.76 -22.93
CA GLY A 18 5.13 -5.65 -23.36
C GLY A 18 3.79 -4.91 -23.47
N GLY A 19 2.92 -5.44 -24.32
CA GLY A 19 1.56 -4.91 -24.48
C GLY A 19 1.43 -3.58 -25.25
N PRO A 20 0.18 -3.14 -25.50
CA PRO A 20 -0.11 -1.99 -26.36
C PRO A 20 -0.06 -0.63 -25.65
N VAL A 21 -0.12 -0.59 -24.31
CA VAL A 21 -0.14 0.62 -23.47
C VAL A 21 0.50 0.37 -22.12
N PRO A 22 0.92 1.40 -21.36
CA PRO A 22 1.53 1.22 -20.04
C PRO A 22 0.66 0.41 -19.05
N GLY A 23 1.32 -0.33 -18.16
CA GLY A 23 0.73 -0.86 -16.95
C GLY A 23 0.11 0.26 -16.10
N TRP A 24 -1.00 -0.04 -15.44
CA TRP A 24 -1.61 0.86 -14.48
C TRP A 24 -0.74 0.96 -13.22
N VAL A 25 -0.55 2.17 -12.72
CA VAL A 25 0.26 2.45 -11.54
C VAL A 25 -0.52 3.36 -10.62
N HIS A 26 -0.90 2.85 -9.44
CA HIS A 26 -1.59 3.63 -8.40
C HIS A 26 -0.61 4.29 -7.44
N SER A 27 0.42 3.56 -7.03
CA SER A 27 1.53 4.05 -6.21
C SER A 27 2.84 3.38 -6.63
N PHE A 28 3.96 3.94 -6.17
CA PHE A 28 5.29 3.44 -6.45
C PHE A 28 6.21 3.72 -5.26
N PRO A 29 7.10 2.80 -4.86
CA PRO A 29 7.94 3.03 -3.69
C PRO A 29 9.25 3.72 -4.07
N VAL A 30 9.86 4.37 -3.09
CA VAL A 30 11.14 5.06 -3.22
C VAL A 30 12.07 4.62 -2.10
N THR A 31 13.37 4.58 -2.39
CA THR A 31 14.43 4.39 -1.41
C THR A 31 15.22 5.70 -1.24
N GLU A 32 16.31 5.64 -0.47
CA GLU A 32 17.29 6.71 -0.39
C GLU A 32 17.78 7.13 -1.80
N ASN A 33 18.20 6.17 -2.62
CA ASN A 33 18.85 6.40 -3.91
C ASN A 33 18.01 6.07 -5.15
N TYR A 34 16.90 5.35 -5.01
CA TYR A 34 16.14 4.82 -6.15
C TYR A 34 14.64 5.16 -6.10
N VAL A 35 14.05 5.28 -7.29
CA VAL A 35 12.60 5.20 -7.52
C VAL A 35 12.34 3.85 -8.16
N VAL A 36 11.40 3.08 -7.62
CA VAL A 36 10.99 1.82 -8.26
C VAL A 36 9.66 2.07 -8.98
N VAL A 37 9.63 1.89 -10.29
CA VAL A 37 8.41 1.98 -11.09
C VAL A 37 7.86 0.58 -11.33
N PRO A 38 6.72 0.21 -10.73
CA PRO A 38 6.09 -1.08 -10.96
C PRO A 38 5.36 -1.08 -12.30
N GLU A 39 5.40 -2.19 -13.02
CA GLU A 39 4.60 -2.43 -14.20
C GLU A 39 3.75 -3.69 -14.01
N MET A 40 2.46 -3.48 -13.71
CA MET A 40 1.49 -4.56 -13.58
C MET A 40 0.88 -4.95 -14.94
N PRO A 41 0.43 -6.21 -15.11
CA PRO A 41 -0.32 -6.67 -16.28
C PRO A 41 -1.71 -6.01 -16.44
N LEU A 42 -2.17 -5.27 -15.43
CA LEU A 42 -3.41 -4.49 -15.48
C LEU A 42 -3.18 -3.25 -16.32
N ARG A 43 -3.84 -3.13 -17.48
CA ARG A 43 -3.64 -2.04 -18.43
C ARG A 43 -4.97 -1.39 -18.80
N TYR A 44 -4.94 -0.16 -19.31
CA TYR A 44 -6.15 0.45 -19.87
C TYR A 44 -6.60 -0.27 -21.15
N CYS A 45 -7.90 -0.53 -21.28
CA CYS A 45 -8.44 -1.10 -22.50
C CYS A 45 -8.54 -0.03 -23.61
N VAL A 46 -7.57 0.00 -24.52
CA VAL A 46 -7.50 0.96 -25.65
C VAL A 46 -8.76 0.93 -26.51
N ALA A 47 -9.29 -0.27 -26.81
CA ALA A 47 -10.50 -0.41 -27.62
C ALA A 47 -11.70 0.30 -26.99
N ASN A 48 -11.81 0.27 -25.66
CA ASN A 48 -12.86 0.96 -24.93
C ASN A 48 -12.56 2.45 -24.74
N LEU A 49 -11.30 2.86 -24.63
CA LEU A 49 -10.93 4.29 -24.63
C LEU A 49 -11.27 4.98 -25.97
N LEU A 50 -11.10 4.26 -27.09
CA LEU A 50 -11.40 4.78 -28.42
C LEU A 50 -12.90 4.71 -28.78
N ARG A 51 -13.66 3.84 -28.12
CA ARG A 51 -15.12 3.76 -28.27
C ARG A 51 -15.74 4.72 -27.26
N THR A 52 -16.31 5.83 -27.73
CA THR A 52 -17.00 6.88 -26.94
C THR A 52 -18.28 6.41 -26.23
N GLU A 53 -18.44 5.12 -25.94
CA GLU A 53 -19.55 4.66 -25.12
C GLU A 53 -19.30 5.01 -23.65
N PRO A 54 -20.31 5.51 -22.93
CA PRO A 54 -20.22 5.75 -21.50
C PRO A 54 -20.23 4.40 -20.77
N THR A 55 -19.11 3.67 -20.87
CA THR A 55 -18.89 2.55 -19.97
C THR A 55 -18.66 3.15 -18.58
N PRO A 56 -19.38 2.69 -17.54
CA PRO A 56 -19.37 3.34 -16.22
C PRO A 56 -18.02 3.27 -15.49
N LEU A 57 -17.01 2.64 -16.06
CA LEU A 57 -15.64 2.57 -15.56
C LEU A 57 -14.69 2.61 -16.76
N TYR A 58 -13.59 3.37 -16.68
CA TYR A 58 -12.44 3.16 -17.57
C TYR A 58 -12.04 1.69 -17.44
N LYS A 59 -12.41 0.86 -18.42
CA LYS A 59 -12.23 -0.59 -18.30
C LYS A 59 -10.74 -0.91 -18.31
N PHE A 60 -10.24 -1.36 -17.18
CA PHE A 60 -8.98 -2.06 -17.14
C PHE A 60 -9.13 -3.41 -17.82
N GLN A 61 -8.05 -3.90 -18.39
CA GLN A 61 -7.94 -5.22 -18.97
C GLN A 61 -6.66 -5.86 -18.45
N TRP A 62 -6.79 -7.11 -18.00
CA TRP A 62 -5.68 -7.91 -17.52
C TRP A 62 -4.98 -8.59 -18.70
N TYR A 63 -3.68 -8.35 -18.86
CA TYR A 63 -2.84 -8.90 -19.94
C TYR A 63 -1.66 -9.70 -19.35
N PRO A 64 -1.89 -10.89 -18.77
CA PRO A 64 -0.84 -11.64 -18.07
C PRO A 64 0.36 -11.96 -18.97
N ASP A 65 0.12 -12.20 -20.26
CA ASP A 65 1.17 -12.47 -21.26
C ASP A 65 2.07 -11.25 -21.53
N SER A 66 1.73 -10.06 -21.05
CA SER A 66 2.59 -8.88 -21.16
C SER A 66 3.75 -8.89 -20.15
N GLY A 67 3.72 -9.81 -19.18
CA GLY A 67 4.68 -9.87 -18.09
C GLY A 67 4.41 -8.82 -17.00
N SER A 68 5.16 -8.92 -15.90
CA SER A 68 5.17 -7.95 -14.80
C SER A 68 6.59 -7.55 -14.50
N TYR A 69 6.84 -6.27 -14.26
CA TYR A 69 8.21 -5.77 -14.10
C TYR A 69 8.35 -4.81 -12.93
N MET A 70 9.57 -4.76 -12.39
CA MET A 70 10.01 -3.71 -11.48
C MET A 70 11.20 -2.98 -12.11
N HIS A 71 11.04 -1.66 -12.32
CA HIS A 71 12.07 -0.82 -12.91
C HIS A 71 12.72 0.05 -11.83
N ALA A 72 13.99 -0.19 -11.51
CA ALA A 72 14.74 0.64 -10.57
C ALA A 72 15.41 1.79 -11.32
N MET A 73 15.06 3.03 -10.98
CA MET A 73 15.63 4.26 -11.53
C MET A 73 16.45 4.97 -10.46
N CYS A 74 17.69 5.32 -10.77
CA CYS A 74 18.55 6.11 -9.89
C CYS A 74 18.04 7.56 -9.80
N LYS A 75 17.74 8.06 -8.59
CA LYS A 75 17.21 9.41 -8.35
C LYS A 75 18.19 10.51 -8.80
N ALA A 76 19.49 10.26 -8.65
CA ALA A 76 20.52 11.25 -8.95
C ALA A 76 20.76 11.42 -10.46
N SER A 77 20.70 10.33 -11.22
CA SER A 77 21.00 10.34 -12.66
C SER A 77 19.77 10.28 -13.57
N GLY A 78 18.62 9.84 -13.06
CA GLY A 78 17.43 9.56 -13.86
C GLY A 78 17.53 8.27 -14.69
N ASN A 79 18.65 7.55 -14.60
CA ASN A 79 18.88 6.34 -15.39
C ASN A 79 18.24 5.11 -14.74
N ILE A 80 17.70 4.24 -15.58
CA ILE A 80 17.24 2.91 -15.18
C ILE A 80 18.48 2.04 -14.94
N VAL A 81 18.65 1.56 -13.72
CA VAL A 81 19.78 0.70 -13.32
C VAL A 81 19.43 -0.78 -13.32
N ALA A 82 18.15 -1.11 -13.16
CA ALA A 82 17.65 -2.48 -13.27
C ALA A 82 16.21 -2.48 -13.82
N SER A 83 15.87 -3.54 -14.54
CA SER A 83 14.51 -3.80 -15.02
C SER A 83 14.30 -5.31 -15.04
N VAL A 84 13.69 -5.80 -13.97
CA VAL A 84 13.55 -7.23 -13.71
C VAL A 84 12.12 -7.68 -13.93
N GLU A 85 11.93 -8.85 -14.52
CA GLU A 85 10.65 -9.52 -14.58
C GLU A 85 10.36 -10.17 -13.22
N VAL A 86 9.13 -10.02 -12.73
CA VAL A 86 8.68 -10.56 -11.44
C VAL A 86 7.40 -11.39 -11.64
N PRO A 87 7.05 -12.28 -10.69
CA PRO A 87 5.75 -12.95 -10.73
C PRO A 87 4.59 -11.95 -10.87
N PRO A 88 3.49 -12.33 -11.55
CA PRO A 88 2.32 -11.48 -11.66
C PRO A 88 1.81 -11.00 -10.30
N PHE A 89 1.43 -9.72 -10.25
CA PHE A 89 0.94 -9.09 -9.03
C PHE A 89 -0.13 -8.06 -9.35
N MET A 90 -0.96 -7.76 -8.35
CA MET A 90 -1.90 -6.65 -8.38
C MET A 90 -1.81 -5.93 -7.04
N THR A 91 -1.53 -4.63 -7.07
CA THR A 91 -1.44 -3.81 -5.85
C THR A 91 -1.93 -2.39 -6.12
N PHE A 92 -2.61 -1.81 -5.16
CA PHE A 92 -2.83 -0.37 -5.10
C PHE A 92 -1.66 0.31 -4.41
N HIS A 93 -1.32 -0.16 -3.21
CA HIS A 93 -0.43 0.55 -2.29
C HIS A 93 0.86 -0.22 -2.03
N PHE A 94 1.98 0.43 -2.34
CA PHE A 94 3.27 0.06 -1.76
C PHE A 94 3.38 0.59 -0.34
N ILE A 95 3.89 -0.24 0.56
CA ILE A 95 4.09 0.06 1.98
C ILE A 95 5.37 0.86 2.15
N ASN A 96 6.50 0.33 1.67
CA ASN A 96 7.80 0.97 1.73
C ASN A 96 8.77 0.29 0.75
N ALA A 97 9.93 0.89 0.54
CA ALA A 97 11.09 0.19 -0.03
C ALA A 97 12.38 0.61 0.66
N TYR A 98 13.39 -0.25 0.61
CA TYR A 98 14.72 0.02 1.14
C TYR A 98 15.81 -0.73 0.36
N GLU A 99 17.06 -0.35 0.62
CA GLU A 99 18.24 -0.89 -0.06
C GLU A 99 18.87 -1.99 0.78
N GLU A 100 18.96 -3.20 0.22
CA GLU A 100 19.77 -4.29 0.76
C GLU A 100 21.25 -3.99 0.45
N LYS A 101 22.12 -4.12 1.45
CA LYS A 101 23.55 -3.83 1.34
C LYS A 101 24.40 -5.03 1.76
N ASP A 102 25.54 -5.22 1.10
CA ASP A 102 26.55 -6.19 1.53
C ASP A 102 27.37 -5.69 2.74
N GLU A 103 28.30 -6.51 3.22
CA GLU A 103 29.17 -6.19 4.35
C GLU A 103 30.06 -4.95 4.09
N GLU A 104 30.36 -4.66 2.83
CA GLU A 104 31.09 -3.46 2.41
C GLU A 104 30.20 -2.22 2.23
N GLY A 105 28.88 -2.35 2.42
CA GLY A 105 27.91 -1.27 2.31
C GLY A 105 27.46 -0.94 0.88
N ARG A 106 27.78 -1.79 -0.11
CA ARG A 106 27.30 -1.64 -1.49
C ARG A 106 25.87 -2.16 -1.60
N VAL A 107 25.04 -1.44 -2.35
CA VAL A 107 23.65 -1.86 -2.58
C VAL A 107 23.61 -3.06 -3.52
N THR A 108 23.08 -4.19 -3.06
CA THR A 108 22.97 -5.45 -3.82
C THR A 108 21.58 -5.63 -4.43
N ALA A 109 20.55 -5.17 -3.73
CA ALA A 109 19.16 -5.28 -4.16
C ALA A 109 18.31 -4.15 -3.57
N ILE A 110 17.11 -3.97 -4.13
CA ILE A 110 16.05 -3.16 -3.52
C ILE A 110 14.97 -4.11 -3.01
N ILE A 111 14.58 -3.94 -1.76
CA ILE A 111 13.42 -4.60 -1.17
C ILE A 111 12.23 -3.66 -1.25
N ALA A 112 11.10 -4.10 -1.78
CA ALA A 112 9.88 -3.31 -1.88
C ALA A 112 8.69 -4.11 -1.36
N ASP A 113 7.99 -3.57 -0.36
CA ASP A 113 6.82 -4.21 0.24
C ASP A 113 5.54 -3.54 -0.25
N CYS A 114 4.46 -4.31 -0.46
CA CYS A 114 3.16 -3.80 -0.89
C CYS A 114 1.98 -4.59 -0.30
N CYS A 115 0.80 -3.98 -0.39
CA CYS A 115 -0.49 -4.65 -0.19
C CYS A 115 -0.84 -5.41 -1.48
N GLU A 116 -0.48 -6.67 -1.55
CA GLU A 116 -0.58 -7.48 -2.76
C GLU A 116 -1.87 -8.31 -2.75
N HIS A 117 -2.59 -8.32 -3.88
CA HIS A 117 -3.90 -8.94 -4.04
C HIS A 117 -3.84 -10.27 -4.81
N ASN A 118 -2.75 -11.03 -4.67
CA ASN A 118 -2.52 -12.32 -5.32
C ASN A 118 -2.78 -12.32 -6.85
N ALA A 119 -2.35 -11.26 -7.53
CA ALA A 119 -2.62 -11.01 -8.95
C ALA A 119 -4.12 -11.08 -9.34
N ASN A 120 -5.03 -10.83 -8.38
CA ASN A 120 -6.46 -10.95 -8.56
C ASN A 120 -7.10 -9.57 -8.80
N THR A 121 -7.59 -9.35 -10.01
CA THR A 121 -8.20 -8.07 -10.41
C THR A 121 -9.66 -7.93 -9.98
N SER A 122 -10.28 -8.98 -9.42
CA SER A 122 -11.68 -8.95 -8.96
C SER A 122 -11.94 -7.92 -7.87
N ILE A 123 -10.90 -7.44 -7.17
CA ILE A 123 -11.00 -6.32 -6.23
C ILE A 123 -11.64 -5.07 -6.87
N LEU A 124 -11.34 -4.80 -8.14
CA LEU A 124 -11.89 -3.64 -8.85
C LEU A 124 -13.42 -3.72 -8.98
N ASP A 125 -13.96 -4.93 -9.12
CA ASP A 125 -15.39 -5.17 -9.21
C ASP A 125 -16.03 -5.28 -7.82
N ASN A 126 -15.35 -5.89 -6.86
CA ASN A 126 -15.85 -6.03 -5.48
C ASN A 126 -15.98 -4.67 -4.77
N LEU A 127 -15.11 -3.70 -5.11
CA LEU A 127 -15.17 -2.34 -4.58
C LEU A 127 -16.27 -1.46 -5.19
N ARG A 128 -17.11 -1.98 -6.09
CA ARG A 128 -18.26 -1.22 -6.61
C ARG A 128 -19.31 -1.03 -5.51
N LEU A 129 -19.86 0.19 -5.41
CA LEU A 129 -20.79 0.58 -4.33
C LEU A 129 -22.01 -0.36 -4.17
N HIS A 130 -22.53 -0.94 -5.25
CA HIS A 130 -23.66 -1.88 -5.14
C HIS A 130 -23.26 -3.18 -4.42
N ASN A 131 -22.03 -3.66 -4.62
CA ASN A 131 -21.49 -4.84 -3.95
C ASN A 131 -21.22 -4.54 -2.48
N LEU A 132 -20.58 -3.39 -2.20
CA LEU A 132 -20.29 -2.95 -0.83
C LEU A 132 -21.56 -2.73 0.02
N ARG A 133 -22.69 -2.37 -0.60
CA ARG A 133 -23.98 -2.16 0.08
C ARG A 133 -24.82 -3.43 0.25
N SER A 134 -24.40 -4.57 -0.30
CA SER A 134 -25.21 -5.78 -0.40
C SER A 134 -24.60 -6.97 0.36
N PHE A 135 -24.04 -6.74 1.56
CA PHE A 135 -23.44 -7.82 2.35
C PHE A 135 -24.50 -8.85 2.79
N THR A 136 -24.30 -10.11 2.42
CA THR A 136 -25.19 -11.23 2.73
C THR A 136 -24.68 -12.10 3.89
N GLY A 137 -23.56 -11.74 4.51
CA GLY A 137 -22.86 -12.57 5.50
C GLY A 137 -21.81 -13.52 4.89
N GLU A 138 -21.73 -13.62 3.57
CA GLU A 138 -20.70 -14.38 2.85
C GLU A 138 -19.44 -13.54 2.64
N ASP A 139 -18.27 -14.18 2.82
CA ASP A 139 -16.98 -13.52 2.61
C ASP A 139 -16.77 -13.22 1.13
N VAL A 140 -16.61 -11.93 0.79
CA VAL A 140 -16.38 -11.48 -0.60
C VAL A 140 -15.17 -10.56 -0.71
N LEU A 141 -14.56 -10.15 0.40
CA LEU A 141 -13.26 -9.50 0.38
C LEU A 141 -12.24 -10.50 -0.17
N ILE A 142 -11.51 -10.14 -1.23
CA ILE A 142 -10.48 -11.04 -1.76
C ILE A 142 -9.30 -11.16 -0.80
N ASP A 143 -8.59 -12.28 -0.86
CA ASP A 143 -7.36 -12.45 -0.09
C ASP A 143 -6.28 -11.48 -0.57
N SER A 144 -5.59 -10.90 0.39
CA SER A 144 -4.41 -10.06 0.19
C SER A 144 -3.34 -10.42 1.20
N ARG A 145 -2.12 -9.99 0.92
CA ARG A 145 -0.92 -10.27 1.73
C ARG A 145 0.02 -9.08 1.73
N VAL A 146 0.96 -9.06 2.65
CA VAL A 146 2.17 -8.24 2.50
C VAL A 146 3.07 -8.92 1.47
N GLY A 147 3.06 -8.43 0.23
CA GLY A 147 3.95 -8.88 -0.83
C GLY A 147 5.31 -8.22 -0.67
N ARG A 148 6.39 -9.00 -0.72
CA ARG A 148 7.78 -8.53 -0.66
C ARG A 148 8.49 -8.86 -1.96
N PHE A 149 8.89 -7.81 -2.66
CA PHE A 149 9.73 -7.91 -3.85
C PHE A 149 11.21 -7.82 -3.47
N ARG A 150 12.02 -8.65 -4.12
CA ARG A 150 13.48 -8.49 -4.15
C ARG A 150 13.91 -8.18 -5.57
N ILE A 151 14.51 -7.00 -5.76
CA ILE A 151 14.93 -6.46 -7.07
C ILE A 151 16.46 -6.44 -7.10
N PRO A 152 17.11 -7.45 -7.70
CA PRO A 152 18.58 -7.50 -7.74
C PRO A 152 19.17 -6.39 -8.64
N LEU A 153 20.31 -5.84 -8.22
CA LEU A 153 21.09 -4.84 -8.97
C LEU A 153 22.38 -5.43 -9.60
N ASP A 154 22.47 -6.75 -9.68
CA ASP A 154 23.62 -7.51 -10.19
C ASP A 154 23.55 -7.81 -11.71
N GLY A 155 22.52 -7.30 -12.39
CA GLY A 155 22.26 -7.56 -13.80
C GLY A 155 21.34 -8.75 -14.08
N SER A 156 20.85 -9.43 -13.03
CA SER A 156 19.85 -10.49 -13.17
C SER A 156 18.58 -9.96 -13.85
N PRO A 157 17.99 -10.71 -14.81
CA PRO A 157 16.77 -10.29 -15.50
C PRO A 157 15.49 -10.56 -14.70
N PHE A 158 15.58 -11.28 -13.58
CA PHE A 158 14.44 -11.72 -12.78
C PHE A 158 14.55 -11.20 -11.35
N GLY A 159 13.43 -10.76 -10.80
CA GLY A 159 13.25 -10.47 -9.38
C GLY A 159 12.29 -11.47 -8.76
N GLU A 160 12.12 -11.36 -7.45
CA GLU A 160 11.31 -12.29 -6.66
C GLU A 160 10.09 -11.56 -6.09
N LEU A 161 9.02 -12.31 -5.82
CA LEU A 161 7.86 -11.86 -5.06
C LEU A 161 7.45 -12.97 -4.09
N GLU A 162 7.51 -12.69 -2.80
CA GLU A 162 7.09 -13.60 -1.73
C GLU A 162 6.09 -12.93 -0.78
N ALA A 163 5.52 -13.70 0.15
CA ALA A 163 4.80 -13.13 1.28
C ALA A 163 5.80 -12.81 2.39
N ALA A 164 5.80 -11.57 2.90
CA ALA A 164 6.73 -11.16 3.96
C ALA A 164 6.49 -11.93 5.29
N LEU A 165 5.24 -12.36 5.50
CA LEU A 165 4.78 -13.20 6.61
C LEU A 165 3.59 -14.05 6.16
N ASP A 166 3.16 -14.99 7.02
CA ASP A 166 1.96 -15.80 6.77
C ASP A 166 0.70 -14.90 6.70
N PRO A 167 -0.07 -14.92 5.60
CA PRO A 167 -1.29 -14.13 5.48
C PRO A 167 -2.34 -14.40 6.56
N GLU A 168 -2.32 -15.57 7.21
CA GLU A 168 -3.22 -15.88 8.32
C GLU A 168 -2.99 -14.96 9.53
N GLU A 169 -1.76 -14.51 9.77
CA GLU A 169 -1.41 -13.63 10.89
C GLU A 169 -2.23 -12.33 10.88
N HIS A 170 -2.48 -11.79 9.68
CA HIS A 170 -3.20 -10.53 9.48
C HIS A 170 -4.61 -10.73 8.87
N GLY A 171 -5.16 -11.95 8.93
CA GLY A 171 -6.54 -12.23 8.51
C GLY A 171 -6.77 -12.23 6.99
N ARG A 172 -5.71 -12.39 6.19
CA ARG A 172 -5.73 -12.34 4.71
C ARG A 172 -6.33 -11.05 4.15
N GLY A 173 -6.32 -9.97 4.93
CA GLY A 173 -6.75 -8.64 4.53
C GLY A 173 -5.63 -7.65 4.79
N MET A 174 -5.26 -6.87 3.78
CA MET A 174 -4.21 -5.87 3.87
C MET A 174 -4.39 -4.83 2.77
N ASP A 175 -4.72 -3.59 3.15
CA ASP A 175 -4.71 -2.44 2.25
C ASP A 175 -4.65 -1.12 3.05
N MET A 176 -4.57 0.03 2.40
CA MET A 176 -4.60 1.35 3.05
C MET A 176 -3.54 1.45 4.17
N CYS A 177 -2.28 1.27 3.79
CA CYS A 177 -1.17 1.12 4.72
C CYS A 177 -0.46 2.43 5.05
N SER A 178 0.14 2.50 6.25
CA SER A 178 1.10 3.52 6.64
C SER A 178 2.24 2.91 7.46
N ILE A 179 3.33 3.67 7.60
CA ILE A 179 4.50 3.33 8.39
C ILE A 179 4.92 4.54 9.21
N ASN A 180 5.91 4.39 10.09
CA ASN A 180 6.58 5.54 10.66
C ASN A 180 7.28 6.37 9.55
N PRO A 181 6.93 7.66 9.34
CA PRO A 181 7.51 8.47 8.28
C PRO A 181 9.05 8.60 8.34
N ALA A 182 9.66 8.46 9.52
CA ALA A 182 11.12 8.47 9.66
C ALA A 182 11.82 7.26 8.99
N ARG A 183 11.05 6.23 8.65
CA ARG A 183 11.50 5.00 7.98
C ARG A 183 11.19 4.96 6.49
N LEU A 184 10.57 6.00 5.93
CA LEU A 184 10.29 6.07 4.50
C LEU A 184 11.60 5.94 3.69
N GLY A 185 11.64 4.97 2.78
CA GLY A 185 12.81 4.69 1.95
C GLY A 185 13.98 3.98 2.66
N LYS A 186 13.76 3.50 3.90
CA LYS A 186 14.76 2.87 4.76
C LYS A 186 14.23 1.55 5.33
N GLU A 187 15.15 0.72 5.80
CA GLU A 187 14.80 -0.51 6.51
C GLU A 187 13.93 -0.20 7.72
N TYR A 188 12.89 -1.03 7.90
CA TYR A 188 11.78 -0.79 8.81
C TYR A 188 11.21 -2.14 9.29
N ARG A 189 10.50 -2.10 10.42
CA ARG A 189 9.94 -3.29 11.09
C ARG A 189 8.42 -3.28 11.11
N TYR A 190 7.79 -2.11 11.25
CA TYR A 190 6.37 -2.00 11.52
C TYR A 190 5.60 -1.33 10.39
N THR A 191 4.44 -1.90 10.07
CA THR A 191 3.43 -1.29 9.20
C THR A 191 2.05 -1.37 9.83
N TYR A 192 1.19 -0.42 9.52
CA TYR A 192 -0.18 -0.30 9.98
C TYR A 192 -1.10 -0.25 8.77
N ALA A 193 -2.22 -0.95 8.78
CA ALA A 193 -3.11 -1.02 7.61
C ALA A 193 -4.55 -1.33 8.00
N CYS A 194 -5.46 -1.16 7.03
CA CYS A 194 -6.76 -1.79 7.12
C CYS A 194 -6.64 -3.29 6.84
N GLY A 195 -7.24 -4.11 7.70
CA GLY A 195 -7.23 -5.56 7.58
C GLY A 195 -8.64 -6.15 7.49
N ALA A 196 -8.75 -7.45 7.76
CA ALA A 196 -10.00 -8.18 7.69
C ALA A 196 -10.25 -9.08 8.90
N HIS A 197 -11.41 -8.91 9.50
CA HIS A 197 -12.08 -9.89 10.32
C HIS A 197 -13.15 -10.56 9.45
N ARG A 198 -12.84 -11.77 8.98
CA ARG A 198 -13.67 -12.51 8.03
C ARG A 198 -14.76 -13.32 8.76
N PRO A 199 -15.93 -13.55 8.14
CA PRO A 199 -16.33 -13.13 6.79
C PRO A 199 -16.62 -11.62 6.70
N CYS A 200 -16.22 -10.99 5.59
CA CYS A 200 -16.48 -9.56 5.34
C CYS A 200 -16.56 -9.26 3.83
N ASN A 201 -17.17 -8.13 3.47
CA ASN A 201 -17.18 -7.63 2.10
C ASN A 201 -16.25 -6.43 1.86
N PHE A 202 -15.62 -5.94 2.93
CA PHE A 202 -14.80 -4.75 2.94
C PHE A 202 -13.87 -4.78 4.15
N PRO A 203 -12.67 -4.16 4.10
CA PRO A 203 -11.80 -4.07 5.27
C PRO A 203 -12.53 -3.48 6.48
N ASN A 204 -12.42 -4.15 7.61
CA ASN A 204 -13.19 -3.86 8.84
C ASN A 204 -12.34 -3.96 10.12
N THR A 205 -11.03 -4.12 9.99
CA THR A 205 -10.08 -4.05 11.11
C THR A 205 -9.02 -3.00 10.83
N LEU A 206 -8.37 -2.56 11.90
CA LEU A 206 -7.03 -2.01 11.81
C LEU A 206 -6.05 -3.11 12.19
N THR A 207 -4.89 -3.12 11.56
CA THR A 207 -3.87 -4.14 11.77
C THR A 207 -2.50 -3.50 11.89
N LYS A 208 -1.74 -3.87 12.92
CA LYS A 208 -0.30 -3.62 13.03
C LYS A 208 0.43 -4.91 12.68
N ILE A 209 1.49 -4.82 11.88
CA ILE A 209 2.34 -5.95 11.51
C ILE A 209 3.76 -5.71 11.99
N ASP A 210 4.37 -6.73 12.59
CA ASP A 210 5.80 -6.82 12.85
C ASP A 210 6.44 -7.72 11.78
N LEU A 211 7.19 -7.13 10.86
CA LEU A 211 7.80 -7.83 9.73
C LEU A 211 9.03 -8.67 10.11
N VAL A 212 9.58 -8.45 11.30
CA VAL A 212 10.75 -9.18 11.82
C VAL A 212 10.28 -10.42 12.57
N GLU A 213 9.37 -10.24 13.53
CA GLU A 213 8.80 -11.37 14.29
C GLU A 213 7.71 -12.10 13.53
N LYS A 214 7.26 -11.55 12.39
CA LYS A 214 6.21 -12.10 11.52
C LYS A 214 4.89 -12.34 12.26
N THR A 215 4.46 -11.34 13.02
CA THR A 215 3.21 -11.38 13.80
C THR A 215 2.34 -10.17 13.49
N ALA A 216 1.05 -10.24 13.80
CA ALA A 216 0.15 -9.10 13.71
C ALA A 216 -0.72 -8.90 14.96
N MET A 217 -1.16 -7.66 15.16
CA MET A 217 -2.14 -7.26 16.16
C MET A 217 -3.31 -6.56 15.48
N ASN A 218 -4.53 -6.88 15.89
CA ASN A 218 -5.74 -6.37 15.25
C ASN A 218 -6.60 -5.59 16.25
N TRP A 219 -7.16 -4.48 15.78
CA TRP A 219 -8.29 -3.80 16.42
C TRP A 219 -9.54 -4.07 15.59
N TYR A 220 -10.63 -4.44 16.27
CA TYR A 220 -11.92 -4.76 15.67
C TYR A 220 -13.05 -4.30 16.58
N GLU A 221 -14.08 -3.70 15.99
CA GLU A 221 -15.34 -3.39 16.65
C GLU A 221 -16.49 -3.81 15.72
N GLU A 222 -17.49 -4.50 16.24
CA GLU A 222 -18.55 -5.13 15.45
C GLU A 222 -19.32 -4.10 14.60
N GLY A 223 -19.28 -4.29 13.27
CA GLY A 223 -19.93 -3.41 12.30
C GLY A 223 -19.27 -2.04 12.11
N ALA A 224 -18.08 -1.84 12.69
CA ALA A 224 -17.26 -0.66 12.43
C ALA A 224 -16.46 -0.82 11.12
N VAL A 225 -16.27 0.28 10.41
CA VAL A 225 -15.44 0.36 9.20
C VAL A 225 -14.40 1.46 9.41
N PRO A 226 -13.13 1.10 9.71
CA PRO A 226 -12.08 2.08 9.91
C PRO A 226 -11.47 2.55 8.58
N SER A 227 -11.06 3.81 8.51
CA SER A 227 -10.20 4.35 7.45
C SER A 227 -8.75 3.93 7.64
N GLU A 228 -7.89 4.27 6.67
CA GLU A 228 -6.43 4.18 6.75
C GLU A 228 -5.91 4.57 8.16
N PRO A 229 -5.21 3.69 8.88
CA PRO A 229 -4.55 4.05 10.13
C PRO A 229 -3.29 4.84 9.81
N TYR A 230 -3.21 6.07 10.29
CA TYR A 230 -2.05 6.93 10.12
C TYR A 230 -1.18 6.93 11.37
N PHE A 231 0.09 6.53 11.24
CA PHE A 231 1.05 6.59 12.35
C PHE A 231 1.53 8.01 12.62
N VAL A 232 1.50 8.42 13.90
CA VAL A 232 2.04 9.69 14.38
C VAL A 232 3.09 9.41 15.46
N PRO A 233 4.38 9.72 15.25
CA PRO A 233 5.43 9.46 16.23
C PRO A 233 5.25 10.35 17.46
N ARG A 234 5.61 9.82 18.63
CA ARG A 234 5.82 10.65 19.82
C ARG A 234 6.99 11.62 19.56
N PRO A 235 6.88 12.91 19.93
CA PRO A 235 8.02 13.81 19.84
C PRO A 235 9.23 13.26 20.62
N GLY A 236 10.38 13.13 19.94
CA GLY A 236 11.60 12.56 20.53
C GLY A 236 11.64 11.03 20.61
N ALA A 237 10.70 10.32 19.97
CA ALA A 237 10.71 8.86 19.87
C ALA A 237 12.03 8.33 19.29
N VAL A 238 12.51 7.24 19.88
CA VAL A 238 13.68 6.48 19.39
C VAL A 238 13.26 5.13 18.82
N GLU A 239 12.27 4.48 19.44
CA GLU A 239 11.68 3.26 18.91
C GLU A 239 10.76 3.56 17.73
N GLU A 240 10.71 2.64 16.77
CA GLU A 240 9.98 2.83 15.52
C GLU A 240 8.46 2.92 15.71
N ASP A 241 7.91 2.20 16.68
CA ASP A 241 6.48 2.16 17.01
C ASP A 241 6.12 2.98 18.27
N ASP A 242 7.02 3.85 18.76
CA ASP A 242 6.70 4.80 19.84
C ASP A 242 5.90 5.99 19.30
N GLY A 243 4.58 5.84 19.35
CA GLY A 243 3.63 6.82 18.84
C GLY A 243 2.20 6.32 18.96
N VAL A 244 1.35 6.85 18.09
CA VAL A 244 -0.06 6.46 17.99
C VAL A 244 -0.44 6.15 16.56
N ALA A 245 -1.41 5.25 16.37
CA ALA A 245 -2.10 5.07 15.09
C ALA A 245 -3.49 5.71 15.20
N ILE A 246 -3.83 6.59 14.26
CA ILE A 246 -5.09 7.33 14.24
C ILE A 246 -5.90 6.89 13.03
N SER A 247 -7.18 6.57 13.23
CA SER A 247 -8.11 6.21 12.15
C SER A 247 -9.46 6.86 12.37
N MET A 248 -10.14 7.21 11.29
CA MET A 248 -11.52 7.68 11.31
C MET A 248 -12.43 6.48 11.07
N VAL A 249 -13.40 6.25 11.96
CA VAL A 249 -14.21 5.05 11.93
C VAL A 249 -15.67 5.40 11.69
N SER A 250 -16.30 4.72 10.73
CA SER A 250 -17.75 4.72 10.53
C SER A 250 -18.35 3.58 11.36
N ALA A 251 -19.24 3.90 12.29
CA ALA A 251 -19.86 2.93 13.19
C ALA A 251 -21.14 2.32 12.59
N LYS A 252 -21.56 1.20 13.16
CA LYS A 252 -22.76 0.45 12.74
C LYS A 252 -24.07 1.26 12.82
N ASP A 253 -24.16 2.19 13.76
CA ASP A 253 -25.33 3.05 13.96
C ASP A 253 -25.34 4.28 13.04
N GLY A 254 -24.36 4.40 12.13
CA GLY A 254 -24.20 5.52 11.21
C GLY A 254 -23.47 6.72 11.82
N SER A 255 -23.07 6.67 13.10
CA SER A 255 -22.19 7.66 13.69
C SER A 255 -20.74 7.48 13.19
N GLY A 256 -19.89 8.48 13.44
CA GLY A 256 -18.47 8.38 13.17
C GLY A 256 -17.65 8.85 14.36
N TYR A 257 -16.42 8.33 14.50
CA TYR A 257 -15.49 8.75 15.54
C TYR A 257 -14.04 8.70 15.07
N ALA A 258 -13.20 9.55 15.65
CA ALA A 258 -11.75 9.40 15.57
C ALA A 258 -11.29 8.42 16.64
N LEU A 259 -10.55 7.39 16.25
CA LEU A 259 -9.95 6.39 17.10
C LEU A 259 -8.45 6.65 17.23
N VAL A 260 -7.91 6.53 18.44
CA VAL A 260 -6.48 6.62 18.72
C VAL A 260 -6.02 5.34 19.42
N LEU A 261 -5.12 4.62 18.76
CA LEU A 261 -4.47 3.42 19.28
C LEU A 261 -3.04 3.76 19.71
N ASP A 262 -2.61 3.24 20.85
CA ASP A 262 -1.18 3.18 21.18
C ASP A 262 -0.48 2.31 20.14
N ALA A 263 0.49 2.85 19.41
CA ALA A 263 1.05 2.16 18.25
C ALA A 263 1.89 0.93 18.65
N LYS A 264 2.37 0.85 19.89
CA LYS A 264 3.16 -0.29 20.38
C LYS A 264 2.29 -1.48 20.76
N THR A 265 1.31 -1.24 21.63
CA THR A 265 0.39 -2.27 22.18
C THR A 265 -0.84 -2.49 21.32
N PHE A 266 -1.11 -1.58 20.39
CA PHE A 266 -2.27 -1.55 19.51
C PHE A 266 -3.63 -1.54 20.24
N LYS A 267 -3.63 -1.04 21.48
CA LYS A 267 -4.82 -0.86 22.30
C LYS A 267 -5.37 0.56 22.16
N GLU A 268 -6.69 0.69 22.22
CA GLU A 268 -7.36 1.98 22.25
C GLU A 268 -6.97 2.76 23.49
N ILE A 269 -6.56 4.02 23.29
CA ILE A 269 -6.22 4.96 24.36
C ILE A 269 -7.12 6.20 24.37
N ALA A 270 -7.79 6.49 23.26
CA ALA A 270 -8.79 7.55 23.18
C ALA A 270 -9.74 7.34 21.99
N ARG A 271 -10.97 7.86 22.12
CA ARG A 271 -11.89 8.09 21.00
C ARG A 271 -12.57 9.44 21.11
N THR A 272 -12.91 10.05 19.97
CA THR A 272 -13.68 11.30 19.90
C THR A 272 -14.80 11.16 18.88
N ASN A 273 -16.06 11.28 19.32
CA ASN A 273 -17.22 11.17 18.45
C ASN A 273 -17.39 12.44 17.61
N PHE A 274 -17.76 12.26 16.34
CA PHE A 274 -18.19 13.35 15.48
C PHE A 274 -19.68 13.66 15.68
N PRO A 275 -20.10 14.92 15.48
CA PRO A 275 -21.51 15.29 15.53
C PRO A 275 -22.29 14.88 14.26
N TYR A 276 -21.65 14.17 13.33
CA TYR A 276 -22.20 13.71 12.05
C TYR A 276 -21.63 12.34 11.68
N GLY A 277 -22.36 11.60 10.84
CA GLY A 277 -21.84 10.38 10.22
C GLY A 277 -20.74 10.69 9.21
N LEU A 278 -19.72 9.82 9.15
CA LEU A 278 -18.60 9.96 8.22
C LEU A 278 -18.75 8.93 7.09
N PRO A 279 -18.83 9.35 5.81
CA PRO A 279 -18.64 8.46 4.69
C PRO A 279 -17.22 7.87 4.71
N TYR A 280 -17.06 6.66 4.18
CA TYR A 280 -15.72 6.06 4.04
C TYR A 280 -14.81 6.95 3.17
N GLY A 281 -13.65 7.31 3.71
CA GLY A 281 -12.60 8.07 3.02
C GLY A 281 -11.45 7.16 2.56
N LEU A 282 -10.59 7.68 1.68
CA LEU A 282 -9.39 6.97 1.23
C LEU A 282 -8.19 7.37 2.08
N HIS A 283 -7.39 8.35 1.64
CA HIS A 283 -6.11 8.68 2.26
C HIS A 283 -6.20 9.89 3.18
N CYS A 284 -5.25 9.95 4.12
CA CYS A 284 -5.06 11.08 5.00
C CYS A 284 -3.57 11.45 5.16
N CYS A 285 -3.32 12.58 5.82
CA CYS A 285 -1.98 12.95 6.25
C CYS A 285 -2.03 13.64 7.61
N TRP A 286 -0.97 13.47 8.39
CA TRP A 286 -0.74 14.26 9.60
C TRP A 286 0.19 15.42 9.27
N VAL A 287 -0.24 16.64 9.59
CA VAL A 287 0.59 17.83 9.51
C VAL A 287 0.84 18.31 10.94
N PRO A 288 2.06 18.13 11.49
CA PRO A 288 2.37 18.65 12.81
C PRO A 288 2.23 20.18 12.80
N ARG A 289 1.72 20.75 13.89
CA ARG A 289 1.72 22.20 14.05
C ARG A 289 3.17 22.64 14.27
N ASP A 290 3.67 23.55 13.43
CA ASP A 290 4.97 24.17 13.66
C ASP A 290 4.98 24.79 15.06
N ASN A 291 5.87 24.30 15.92
CA ASN A 291 6.20 24.99 17.16
C ASN A 291 7.05 26.21 16.77
N LYS A 292 6.39 27.31 16.37
CA LYS A 292 7.01 28.63 16.37
C LYS A 292 7.13 29.15 17.79
#